data_AF-A0A6I9NWY5-F1
#
_entry.id   AF-A0A6I9NWY5-F1
#
_cell.length_a   1.000
_cell.length_b   1.000
_cell.length_c   1.000
_cell.angle_alpha   90.00
_cell.angle_beta   90.00
_cell.angle_gamma   90.00
#
_symmetry.space_group_name_H-M   'P 1'
#
loop_
_entity.id
_entity.type
_entity.pdbx_description
1 polymer ?
#
loop_
_entity_poly.entity_id
_entity_poly.type
_entity_poly.pdbx_seq_one_letter_code
_entity_poly.pdbx_strand_id
1 'polypeptide(L)' 'MFLRHCESEALEKHLDEVCCIHPTSVLLSPHNTVQEAHSILSLVGAQTLFVADRGRLLGLITWPEMKRILEDLAKEI' A
#
# COMPACT_ATOMS: atom_id res chain seq x y z
N MET A 1 -21.06 -26.64 32.05
CA MET A 1 -20.67 -25.88 30.86
C MET A 1 -19.36 -25.19 31.22
N PHE A 2 -18.23 -25.74 30.76
CA PHE A 2 -16.90 -25.23 31.13
C PHE A 2 -16.56 -24.08 30.17
N LEU A 3 -16.42 -22.87 30.72
CA LEU A 3 -15.85 -21.74 29.99
C LEU A 3 -14.38 -22.10 29.71
N ARG A 4 -14.07 -22.44 28.47
CA ARG A 4 -12.69 -22.58 28.00
C ARG A 4 -12.02 -21.21 28.19
N HIS A 5 -11.10 -21.15 29.16
CA HIS A 5 -10.06 -20.14 29.17
C HIS A 5 -9.26 -20.37 27.89
N CYS A 6 -9.49 -19.53 26.88
CA CYS A 6 -8.56 -19.42 25.77
C CYS A 6 -7.33 -18.73 26.39
N GLU A 7 -6.35 -19.53 26.79
CA GLU A 7 -5.07 -19.02 27.26
C GLU A 7 -4.53 -18.09 26.17
N SER A 8 -4.52 -16.79 26.49
CA SER A 8 -3.93 -15.75 25.66
C SER A 8 -2.40 -15.84 25.73
N GLU A 9 -1.82 -17.01 25.46
CA GLU A 9 -0.37 -17.23 25.41
C GLU A 9 0.29 -16.56 24.19
N ALA A 10 -0.49 -15.96 23.28
CA ALA A 10 0.03 -15.36 22.06
C ALA A 10 0.32 -13.85 22.14
N LEU A 11 0.00 -13.18 23.25
CA LEU A 11 0.09 -11.71 23.33
C LEU A 11 1.48 -11.16 23.70
N GLU A 12 2.47 -12.03 23.99
CA GLU A 12 3.81 -11.62 24.44
C GLU A 12 4.92 -11.77 23.37
N LYS A 13 4.60 -12.21 22.16
CA LYS A 13 5.62 -12.37 21.10
C LYS A 13 5.82 -11.05 20.36
N HIS A 14 7.07 -10.61 20.20
CA HIS A 14 7.38 -9.39 19.46
C HIS A 14 7.13 -9.63 17.96
N LEU A 15 6.64 -8.61 17.24
CA LEU A 15 6.19 -8.78 15.85
C LEU A 15 7.33 -9.21 14.91
N ASP A 16 8.58 -8.87 15.23
CA ASP A 16 9.76 -9.33 14.50
C ASP A 16 10.03 -10.84 14.63
N GLU A 17 9.56 -11.48 15.71
CA GLU A 17 9.69 -12.92 15.94
C GLU A 17 8.71 -13.73 15.10
N VAL A 18 7.62 -13.10 14.64
CA VAL A 18 6.48 -13.78 14.00
C VAL A 18 6.11 -13.22 12.62
N CYS A 19 6.73 -12.13 12.17
CA CYS A 19 6.40 -11.46 10.91
C CYS A 19 7.62 -11.30 9.99
N CYS A 20 7.42 -11.58 8.70
CA CYS A 20 8.38 -11.28 7.66
C CYS A 20 8.10 -9.90 7.06
N ILE A 21 9.01 -8.95 7.26
CA ILE A 21 8.92 -7.64 6.61
C ILE A 21 9.46 -7.76 5.19
N HIS A 22 8.58 -7.54 4.21
CA HIS A 22 8.94 -7.45 2.80
C HIS A 22 9.07 -5.98 2.41
N PRO A 23 10.29 -5.46 2.18
CA PRO A 23 10.47 -4.07 1.84
C PRO A 23 9.80 -3.75 0.50
N THR A 24 9.18 -2.58 0.41
CA THR A 24 8.60 -2.11 -0.85
C THR A 24 9.74 -1.73 -1.80
N SER A 25 9.64 -2.16 -3.06
CA SER A 25 10.66 -1.90 -4.07
C SER A 25 10.58 -0.50 -4.68
N VAL A 26 9.40 0.14 -4.63
CA VAL A 26 9.17 1.47 -5.21
C VAL A 26 8.26 2.32 -4.33
N LEU A 27 8.64 3.59 -4.17
CA LEU A 27 7.91 4.60 -3.41
C LEU A 27 7.67 5.82 -4.29
N LEU A 28 6.44 6.32 -4.31
CA LEU A 28 6.07 7.53 -5.05
C LEU A 28 6.20 8.77 -4.18
N SER A 29 6.59 9.89 -4.81
CA SER A 29 6.45 11.23 -4.26
C SER A 29 5.07 11.78 -4.61
N PRO A 30 4.42 12.60 -3.75
CA PRO A 30 3.19 13.30 -4.13
C PRO A 30 3.38 14.30 -5.29
N HIS A 31 4.62 14.58 -5.68
CA HIS A 31 4.95 15.45 -6.80
C HIS A 31 5.07 14.69 -8.13
N ASN A 32 4.98 13.35 -8.12
CA ASN A 32 4.93 12.57 -9.35
C ASN A 32 3.63 12.84 -10.11
N THR A 33 3.73 12.83 -11.44
CA THR A 33 2.54 12.94 -12.29
C THR A 33 1.75 11.63 -12.28
N VAL A 34 0.46 11.71 -12.61
CA VAL A 34 -0.39 10.53 -12.80
C VAL A 34 0.19 9.58 -13.85
N GLN A 35 0.77 10.11 -14.93
CA GLN A 35 1.39 9.31 -15.99
C GLN A 35 2.61 8.53 -15.48
N GLU A 36 3.46 9.16 -14.66
CA GLU A 36 4.59 8.48 -14.01
C GLU A 36 4.10 7.37 -13.08
N ALA A 37 3.11 7.67 -12.23
CA ALA A 37 2.54 6.68 -11.31
C ALA A 37 1.94 5.48 -12.06
N HIS A 38 1.20 5.72 -13.15
CA HIS A 38 0.67 4.65 -14.01
C HIS A 38 1.79 3.81 -14.63
N SER A 39 2.82 4.46 -15.16
CA SER A 39 3.96 3.79 -15.80
C SER A 39 4.69 2.89 -14.82
N ILE A 40 4.95 3.38 -13.61
CA ILE A 40 5.60 2.63 -12.54
C ILE A 40 4.73 1.44 -12.11
N LEU A 41 3.43 1.66 -11.87
CA LEU A 41 2.49 0.61 -11.45
C LEU A 41 2.45 -0.53 -12.48
N SER A 42 2.45 -0.17 -13.77
CA SER A 42 2.46 -1.11 -14.90
C SER A 42 3.78 -1.89 -14.99
N LEU A 43 4.92 -1.19 -14.96
CA LEU A 43 6.24 -1.79 -15.19
C LEU A 43 6.67 -2.72 -14.05
N VAL A 44 6.35 -2.33 -12.81
CA VAL A 44 6.70 -3.13 -11.62
C VAL A 44 5.72 -4.29 -11.43
N GLY A 45 4.56 -4.27 -12.09
CA GLY A 45 3.50 -5.26 -11.90
C GLY A 45 2.93 -5.24 -10.48
N ALA A 46 3.04 -4.10 -9.78
CA ALA A 46 2.56 -3.96 -8.42
C ALA A 46 1.03 -3.83 -8.38
N GLN A 47 0.42 -4.27 -7.29
CA GLN A 47 -1.02 -4.03 -7.02
C GLN A 47 -1.25 -2.68 -6.34
N THR A 48 -0.24 -2.21 -5.62
CA THR A 48 -0.29 -1.00 -4.80
C THR A 48 1.05 -0.29 -4.88
N LEU A 49 1.01 1.03 -5.03
CA LEU A 49 2.15 1.91 -4.82
C LEU A 49 1.91 2.76 -3.59
N PHE A 50 2.90 2.88 -2.72
CA PHE A 50 2.85 3.79 -1.58
C PHE A 50 3.32 5.18 -2.00
N VAL A 51 2.63 6.20 -1.48
CA VAL A 51 2.98 7.60 -1.68
C VAL A 51 3.54 8.14 -0.37
N ALA A 52 4.73 8.72 -0.38
CA ALA A 52 5.35 9.31 0.78
C ALA A 52 6.02 10.64 0.46
N ASP A 53 6.08 11.52 1.46
CA ASP A 53 6.88 12.74 1.42
C ASP A 53 7.78 12.80 2.65
N ARG A 54 9.06 13.13 2.45
CA ARG A 54 10.05 13.27 3.54
C ARG A 54 10.03 12.11 4.54
N GLY A 55 9.91 10.88 4.04
CA GLY A 55 9.89 9.64 4.83
C GLY A 55 8.55 9.35 5.53
N ARG A 56 7.52 10.19 5.36
CA ARG A 56 6.18 9.97 5.92
C ARG A 56 5.26 9.38 4.85
N LEU A 57 4.63 8.27 5.17
CA LEU A 57 3.57 7.70 4.33
C LEU A 57 2.37 8.64 4.30
N LEU A 58 1.94 9.01 3.10
CA LEU A 58 0.80 9.89 2.86
C LEU A 58 -0.42 9.13 2.34
N GLY A 59 -0.21 8.03 1.61
CA GLY A 59 -1.29 7.25 1.05
C GLY A 59 -0.81 6.13 0.15
N LEU A 60 -1.73 5.59 -0.62
CA LEU A 60 -1.48 4.53 -1.58
C LEU A 60 -2.30 4.74 -2.84
N ILE A 61 -1.84 4.15 -3.94
CA ILE A 61 -2.52 4.15 -5.23
C ILE A 61 -2.62 2.69 -5.69
N THR A 62 -3.83 2.22 -5.97
CA THR A 62 -4.11 0.93 -6.58
C THR A 62 -4.64 1.07 -8.01
N TRP A 63 -4.78 -0.05 -8.72
CA TRP A 63 -5.37 -0.09 -10.05
C TRP A 63 -6.80 0.50 -10.11
N PRO A 64 -7.73 0.19 -9.20
CA PRO A 64 -9.02 0.88 -9.13
C PRO A 64 -8.93 2.39 -9.00
N GLU A 65 -8.06 2.93 -8.13
CA GLU A 65 -7.86 4.38 -8.03
C GLU A 65 -7.29 4.94 -9.33
N MET A 66 -6.25 4.30 -9.89
CA MET A 66 -5.63 4.73 -11.13
C MET A 66 -6.64 4.78 -12.29
N LYS A 67 -7.50 3.76 -12.41
CA LYS A 67 -8.56 3.74 -13.41
C LYS A 67 -9.51 4.93 -13.26
N ARG A 68 -9.98 5.21 -12.04
CA ARG A 68 -10.88 6.35 -11.77
C ARG A 68 -10.22 7.67 -12.14
N ILE A 69 -8.96 7.87 -11.76
CA ILE A 69 -8.20 9.08 -12.09
C ILE A 69 -8.16 9.30 -13.61
N LEU A 70 -7.86 8.24 -14.38
CA LEU A 70 -7.81 8.34 -15.84
C LEU A 70 -9.19 8.58 -16.47
N GLU A 71 -10.24 7.95 -15.95
CA GLU A 71 -11.63 8.19 -16.39
C GLU A 71 -12.08 9.63 -16.10
N ASP A 72 -11.66 10.20 -14.98
CA ASP A 72 -12.00 11.58 -14.62
C ASP A 72 -11.25 12.58 -15.49
N LEU A 73 -9.96 12.36 -15.74
CA LEU A 73 -9.17 13.17 -16.67
C LEU A 73 -9.74 13.14 -18.10
N ALA A 74 -10.24 11.99 -18.55
CA ALA A 74 -10.83 11.85 -19.88
C ALA A 74 -12.16 12.61 -20.05
N LYS A 75 -12.86 12.96 -18.97
CA LYS A 75 -14.11 13.76 -19.02
C LYS A 75 -13.85 15.26 -19.18
N GLU A 76 -12.62 15.72 -18.92
CA GLU A 76 -12.25 17.14 -18.99
C GLU A 76 -11.82 17.59 -20.40
N ILE A 77 -11.82 16.68 -21.37
CA ILE A 77 -11.48 16.89 -22.79
C ILE A 77 -12.76 16.90 -23.63
#